data_AF-A0A2S1R0N1-F1
#
_entry.id   AF-A0A2S1R0N1-F1
#
_cell.length_a   1.000
_cell.length_b   1.000
_cell.length_c   1.000
_cell.angle_alpha   90.00
_cell.angle_beta   90.00
_cell.angle_gamma   90.00
#
_symmetry.space_group_name_H-M   'P 1'
#
loop_
_entity.id
_entity.type
_entity.pdbx_description
1 polymer ?
#
loop_
_entity_poly.entity_id
_entity_poly.type
_entity_poly.pdbx_seq_one_letter_code
_entity_poly.pdbx_strand_id
1 'polypeptide(L)'
;MGYVENIGDINKDGISEIIVVPIWFIGCWGRMEFYTFKEGKWHNFGEAECHICNEDDYRYIERITKLSKNKIRVIEDAWDSEAGDRVKKPKILRLNFKKQASNSK
;
A
#
# COMPACT_ATOMS: atom_id res chain seq x y z
N MET A 1 -0.19 10.17 -14.15
CA MET A 1 -0.52 10.98 -12.96
C MET A 1 -0.42 10.09 -11.73
N GLY A 2 -0.01 10.61 -10.58
CA GLY A 2 0.06 9.80 -9.35
C GLY A 2 -1.32 9.68 -8.73
N TYR A 3 -1.58 8.59 -8.02
CA TYR A 3 -2.89 8.32 -7.42
C TYR A 3 -2.81 8.46 -5.90
N VAL A 4 -3.85 9.03 -5.31
CA VAL A 4 -4.06 9.08 -3.85
C VAL A 4 -5.50 8.70 -3.59
N GLU A 5 -5.72 7.68 -2.76
CA GLU A 5 -7.08 7.18 -2.47
C GLU A 5 -7.28 6.94 -0.98
N ASN A 6 -8.51 7.20 -0.51
CA ASN A 6 -8.96 6.91 0.85
C ASN A 6 -9.33 5.43 0.95
N ILE A 7 -8.74 4.71 1.91
CA ILE A 7 -8.99 3.27 2.12
C ILE A 7 -9.76 2.97 3.42
N GLY A 8 -10.36 4.02 3.99
CA GLY A 8 -11.16 4.00 5.21
C GLY A 8 -10.33 4.06 6.49
N ASP A 9 -11.02 4.24 7.61
CA ASP A 9 -10.45 4.17 8.96
C ASP A 9 -10.25 2.70 9.37
N ILE A 10 -9.10 2.14 8.99
CA ILE A 10 -8.67 0.78 9.28
C ILE A 10 -8.37 0.63 10.77
N ASN A 11 -7.75 1.65 11.36
CA ASN A 11 -7.20 1.60 12.71
C ASN A 11 -8.20 2.00 13.81
N LYS A 12 -9.36 2.57 13.43
CA LYS A 12 -10.43 3.07 14.29
C LYS A 12 -10.01 4.23 15.21
N ASP A 13 -9.25 5.18 14.70
CA ASP A 13 -8.87 6.40 15.42
C ASP A 13 -9.63 7.66 14.96
N GLY A 14 -10.56 7.51 14.02
CA GLY A 14 -11.32 8.62 13.45
C GLY A 14 -10.64 9.29 12.25
N ILE A 15 -9.50 8.79 11.77
CA ILE A 15 -8.83 9.31 10.57
C ILE A 15 -8.64 8.16 9.56
N SER A 16 -9.08 8.38 8.33
CA SER A 16 -8.86 7.40 7.26
C SER A 16 -7.37 7.22 6.95
N GLU A 17 -6.98 5.97 6.74
CA GLU A 17 -5.75 5.66 6.02
C GLU A 17 -5.90 6.00 4.52
N ILE A 18 -4.75 6.17 3.87
CA ILE A 18 -4.66 6.43 2.43
C ILE A 18 -3.66 5.48 1.77
N ILE A 19 -3.83 5.31 0.46
CA ILE A 19 -2.76 4.84 -0.42
C ILE A 19 -2.23 5.99 -1.27
N VAL A 20 -0.95 5.90 -1.60
CA VAL A 20 -0.28 6.73 -2.59
C VAL A 20 0.36 5.79 -3.61
N VAL A 21 0.11 6.02 -4.89
CA VAL A 21 0.76 5.31 -5.99
C VAL A 21 1.52 6.32 -6.84
N PRO A 22 2.84 6.44 -6.66
CA PRO A 22 3.67 7.35 -7.45
C PRO A 22 3.71 6.93 -8.93
N ILE A 23 3.90 7.89 -9.84
CA ILE A 23 4.17 7.63 -11.27
C ILE A 23 5.58 7.07 -11.48
N TRP A 24 6.43 7.04 -10.46
CA TRP A 24 7.79 6.58 -10.67
C TRP A 24 7.81 5.05 -10.73
N PHE A 25 8.00 4.53 -11.95
CA PHE A 25 8.08 3.10 -12.24
C PHE A 25 9.30 2.77 -13.11
N ILE A 26 9.75 1.52 -13.02
CA ILE A 26 10.79 0.96 -13.89
C ILE A 26 10.15 -0.10 -14.78
N GLY A 27 10.17 0.13 -16.10
CA GLY A 27 9.45 -0.69 -17.07
C GLY A 27 7.95 -0.50 -16.92
N CYS A 28 7.33 -1.20 -15.98
CA CYS A 28 5.92 -1.07 -15.59
C CYS A 28 5.69 -1.30 -14.09
N TRP A 29 6.76 -1.57 -13.34
CA TRP A 29 6.70 -1.90 -11.92
C TRP A 29 6.73 -0.62 -11.11
N GLY A 30 5.64 -0.37 -10.40
CA GLY A 30 5.48 0.70 -9.42
C GLY A 30 5.04 0.12 -8.08
N ARG A 31 4.69 1.01 -7.15
CA ARG A 31 4.45 0.63 -5.75
C ARG A 31 3.22 1.34 -5.20
N MET A 32 2.34 0.56 -4.56
CA MET A 32 1.31 1.09 -3.67
C MET A 32 1.94 1.31 -2.30
N GLU A 33 1.89 2.54 -1.81
CA GLU A 33 2.39 2.93 -0.50
C GLU A 33 1.23 3.27 0.43
N PHE A 34 1.22 2.69 1.62
CA PHE A 34 0.09 2.77 2.54
C PHE A 34 0.43 3.65 3.75
N TYR A 35 -0.42 4.63 4.04
CA TYR A 35 -0.15 5.64 5.07
C TYR A 35 -1.27 5.76 6.10
N THR A 36 -0.89 5.98 7.35
CA THR A 36 -1.77 6.34 8.46
C THR A 36 -1.34 7.69 9.03
N PHE A 37 -2.28 8.50 9.50
CA PHE A 37 -1.96 9.81 10.08
C PHE A 37 -1.92 9.72 11.61
N LYS A 38 -0.76 9.99 12.19
CA LYS A 38 -0.53 9.94 13.64
C LYS A 38 0.44 11.04 14.06
N GLU A 39 0.17 11.65 15.22
CA GLU A 39 1.06 12.68 15.80
C GLU A 39 1.34 13.86 14.82
N GLY A 40 0.33 14.25 14.04
CA GLY A 40 0.43 15.36 13.09
C GLY A 40 1.19 15.05 11.80
N LYS A 41 1.53 13.78 11.53
CA LYS A 41 2.30 13.36 10.36
C LYS A 41 1.74 12.10 9.72
N TRP A 42 1.99 11.93 8.42
CA TRP A 42 1.73 10.68 7.70
C TRP A 42 2.87 9.70 7.93
N HIS A 43 2.54 8.45 8.25
CA HIS A 43 3.49 7.38 8.49
C HIS A 43 3.20 6.23 7.55
N ASN A 44 4.20 5.81 6.78
CA ASN A 44 4.09 4.63 5.94
C ASN A 44 4.00 3.38 6.84
N PHE A 45 2.98 2.55 6.64
CA PHE A 45 2.81 1.29 7.38
C PHE A 45 2.95 0.05 6.49
N GLY A 46 3.20 0.24 5.20
CA GLY A 46 3.40 -0.87 4.29
C GLY A 46 3.44 -0.46 2.82
N GLU A 47 3.75 -1.48 2.02
CA GLU A 47 4.00 -1.37 0.60
C GLU A 47 3.58 -2.64 -0.13
N ALA A 48 3.10 -2.51 -1.35
CA ALA A 48 2.78 -3.63 -2.24
C ALA A 48 3.18 -3.29 -3.66
N GLU A 49 3.83 -4.24 -4.34
CA GLU A 49 4.22 -4.09 -5.73
C GLU A 49 2.96 -4.05 -6.61
N CYS A 50 2.99 -3.20 -7.63
CA CYS A 50 1.94 -3.11 -8.62
C CYS A 50 2.53 -2.86 -9.99
N HIS A 51 1.95 -3.48 -11.00
CA HIS A 51 2.20 -3.11 -12.36
C HIS A 51 1.24 -1.99 -12.76
N ILE A 52 1.66 -1.01 -13.57
CA ILE A 52 0.88 0.21 -13.84
C ILE A 52 0.88 0.66 -15.32
N CYS A 53 1.05 -0.28 -16.26
CA CYS A 53 1.14 0.05 -17.69
C CYS A 53 -0.20 0.09 -18.43
N ASN A 54 -1.28 -0.48 -17.86
CA ASN A 54 -2.60 -0.51 -18.50
C ASN A 54 -3.66 0.19 -17.64
N GLU A 55 -4.74 0.67 -18.24
CA GLU A 55 -5.81 1.34 -17.51
C GLU A 55 -6.47 0.47 -16.44
N ASP A 56 -6.62 -0.83 -16.73
CA ASP A 56 -7.15 -1.80 -15.76
C ASP A 56 -6.22 -2.04 -14.56
N ASP A 57 -4.93 -1.67 -14.67
CA ASP A 57 -3.99 -1.81 -13.56
C ASP A 57 -4.22 -0.74 -12.45
N TYR A 58 -4.95 0.35 -12.74
CA TYR A 58 -5.19 1.48 -11.82
C TYR A 58 -6.30 1.23 -10.76
N ARG A 59 -6.92 0.04 -10.72
CA ARG A 59 -7.97 -0.30 -9.73
C ARG A 59 -7.35 -0.66 -8.37
N TYR A 60 -6.72 0.31 -7.71
CA TYR A 60 -5.92 0.05 -6.51
C TYR A 60 -6.77 -0.31 -5.29
N ILE A 61 -7.90 0.38 -5.06
CA ILE A 61 -8.77 0.10 -3.91
C ILE A 61 -9.37 -1.30 -3.92
N GLU A 62 -9.67 -1.84 -5.11
CA GLU A 62 -10.23 -3.19 -5.28
C GLU A 62 -9.25 -4.29 -4.83
N ARG A 63 -7.96 -3.98 -4.79
CA ARG A 63 -6.91 -4.91 -4.31
C ARG A 63 -6.85 -5.01 -2.79
N ILE A 64 -7.59 -4.16 -2.06
CA ILE A 64 -7.46 -4.00 -0.61
C ILE A 64 -8.66 -4.60 0.09
N THR A 65 -8.42 -5.47 1.07
CA THR A 65 -9.44 -6.03 1.95
C THR A 65 -9.08 -5.77 3.41
N LYS A 66 -9.96 -5.08 4.14
CA LYS A 66 -9.83 -4.93 5.59
C LYS A 66 -10.13 -6.27 6.27
N LEU A 67 -9.15 -6.80 6.99
CA LEU A 67 -9.30 -8.07 7.71
C LEU A 67 -9.72 -7.86 9.16
N SER A 68 -9.10 -6.90 9.84
CA SER A 68 -9.39 -6.56 11.23
C SER A 68 -8.90 -5.13 11.53
N LYS A 69 -9.07 -4.68 12.78
CA LYS A 69 -8.36 -3.49 13.28
C LYS A 69 -6.87 -3.64 12.99
N ASN A 70 -6.24 -2.59 12.44
CA ASN A 70 -4.81 -2.51 12.12
C ASN A 70 -4.31 -3.56 11.12
N LYS A 71 -5.17 -4.22 10.34
CA LYS A 71 -4.74 -5.31 9.45
C LYS A 71 -5.53 -5.33 8.15
N ILE A 72 -4.80 -5.29 7.04
CA ILE A 72 -5.35 -5.42 5.70
C ILE A 72 -4.65 -6.55 4.94
N ARG A 73 -5.36 -7.07 3.95
CA ARG A 73 -4.79 -7.84 2.84
C ARG A 73 -4.74 -6.94 1.63
N VAL A 74 -3.66 -7.01 0.88
CA VAL A 74 -3.46 -6.33 -0.40
C VAL A 74 -3.10 -7.38 -1.43
N ILE A 75 -3.63 -7.30 -2.63
CA ILE A 75 -3.20 -8.13 -3.76
C ILE A 75 -2.09 -7.40 -4.51
N GLU A 76 -0.85 -7.85 -4.36
CA GLU A 76 0.32 -7.32 -5.05
C GLU A 76 0.57 -8.06 -6.37
N ASP A 77 1.25 -7.39 -7.29
CA ASP A 77 1.83 -8.03 -8.47
C ASP A 77 3.19 -8.63 -8.11
N ALA A 78 3.48 -9.83 -8.60
CA ALA A 78 4.78 -10.45 -8.42
C ALA A 78 5.19 -11.19 -9.69
N TRP A 79 6.49 -11.24 -9.98
CA TRP A 79 7.01 -12.11 -11.02
C TRP A 79 7.06 -13.55 -10.52
N ASP A 80 6.56 -14.49 -11.31
CA ASP A 80 6.66 -15.91 -11.03
C ASP A 80 7.57 -16.58 -12.08
N SER A 81 8.72 -17.08 -11.63
CA SER A 81 9.71 -17.68 -12.53
C SER A 81 9.29 -19.04 -13.08
N GLU A 82 8.40 -19.77 -12.41
CA GLU A 82 7.91 -21.07 -12.89
C GLU A 82 6.83 -20.87 -13.95
N ALA A 83 5.93 -19.92 -13.73
CA ALA A 83 4.93 -19.55 -14.74
C ALA A 83 5.53 -18.73 -15.88
N GLY A 84 6.66 -18.05 -15.66
CA GLY A 84 7.25 -17.11 -16.61
C GLY A 84 6.39 -15.86 -16.85
N ASP A 85 5.53 -15.52 -15.90
CA ASP A 85 4.54 -14.44 -16.01
C ASP A 85 4.30 -13.74 -14.66
N ARG A 86 3.65 -12.58 -14.73
CA ARG A 86 3.14 -11.84 -13.59
C ARG A 86 1.95 -12.56 -12.96
N VAL A 87 2.01 -12.73 -11.65
CA VAL A 87 0.94 -13.32 -10.86
C VAL A 87 0.47 -12.35 -9.78
N LYS A 88 -0.77 -12.52 -9.33
CA LYS A 88 -1.34 -11.80 -8.19
C LYS A 88 -1.04 -12.57 -6.91
N LYS A 89 -0.39 -11.94 -5.92
CA LYS A 89 -0.08 -12.56 -4.61
C LYS A 89 -0.70 -11.77 -3.46
N PRO A 90 -1.37 -12.43 -2.50
CA PRO A 90 -1.88 -11.75 -1.32
C PRO A 90 -0.75 -11.41 -0.34
N LYS A 91 -0.66 -10.14 0.04
CA LYS A 91 0.24 -9.64 1.07
C LYS A 91 -0.55 -9.12 2.26
N ILE A 92 -0.07 -9.40 3.47
CA ILE A 92 -0.69 -8.90 4.70
C ILE A 92 0.10 -7.71 5.22
N LEU A 93 -0.57 -6.56 5.34
CA LEU A 93 0.02 -5.37 5.96
C LEU A 93 -0.62 -5.17 7.34
N ARG A 94 0.21 -4.79 8.31
CA ARG A 94 -0.20 -4.49 9.68
C ARG A 94 0.22 -3.08 10.03
N LEU A 95 -0.73 -2.30 10.54
CA LEU A 95 -0.45 -0.97 11.05
C LEU A 95 0.27 -1.12 12.40
N ASN A 96 1.59 -1.21 12.32
CA ASN A 96 2.49 -1.27 13.46
C ASN A 96 3.20 0.08 13.58
N PHE A 97 2.76 0.92 14.50
CA PHE A 97 3.47 2.15 14.80
C PHE A 97 4.72 1.81 15.60
N LYS A 98 5.88 1.74 14.95
CA LYS A 98 7.16 1.85 15.65
C LYS A 98 7.44 3.34 15.80
N LYS A 99 7.39 3.85 17.03
CA LYS A 99 7.91 5.18 17.35
C LYS A 99 9.31 5.29 16.73
N GLN A 100 9.54 6.23 15.82
CA GLN A 100 10.90 6.56 15.43
C GLN A 100 11.61 7.00 16.71
N ALA A 101 12.67 6.30 17.10
CA ALA A 101 13.54 6.75 18.17
C ALA A 101 14.06 8.13 17.77
N SER A 102 13.79 9.14 18.60
CA SER A 102 14.32 10.49 18.41
C SER A 102 15.84 10.41 18.54
N ASN A 103 16.55 10.32 17.42
CA ASN A 103 17.97 10.62 17.41
C ASN A 103 18.11 12.14 17.48
N SER A 104 18.13 12.68 18.71
CA SER A 104 18.67 14.00 18.98
C SER A 104 20.19 13.90 18.94
N LYS A 105 20.80 14.51 17.92
CA LYS A 105 22.18 15.00 17.98
C LYS A 105 22.16 16.48 17.63
#